data_AF-A0AA39MH83-F1
#
_entry.id   AF-A0AA39MH83-F1
#
_cell.length_a   1.000
_cell.length_b   1.000
_cell.length_c   1.000
_cell.angle_alpha   90.00
_cell.angle_beta   90.00
_cell.angle_gamma   90.00
#
_symmetry.space_group_name_H-M   'P 1'
#
loop_
_entity.id
_entity.type
_entity.pdbx_description
1 polymer ?
#
loop_
_entity_poly.entity_id
_entity_poly.type
_entity_poly.pdbx_seq_one_letter_code
_entity_poly.pdbx_strand_id
1 'polypeptide(L)'
;MQHSEEEAWNALVNKIHDFYRGHLFFRYPQPGSRNKSWRPSWKQIMTDVLPPSLSDHESGGWNGTVLCTRSHGMSVFTRHRFPPGVDWCNGPCIDSGYVRGLSKGSLEGKFRQGELVIEDNMGARHIFKIVADHQYPIPEDSYSLIGTDPFYDLKRIFVKQCWVIGKKLPGQMFKKVSVFQIPDSHEVQRLNGLCIAVNASTILA
;
A
#
# COMPACT_ATOMS: atom_id res chain seq x y z
N MET A 1 14.31 15.63 22.43
CA MET A 1 13.59 16.38 21.38
C MET A 1 12.90 15.46 20.36
N GLN A 2 13.48 14.32 19.96
CA GLN A 2 12.80 13.38 19.02
C GLN A 2 11.39 12.92 19.44
N HIS A 3 11.13 12.79 20.75
CA HIS A 3 9.80 12.42 21.25
C HIS A 3 8.72 13.46 20.93
N SER A 4 9.01 14.76 21.07
CA SER A 4 8.05 15.82 20.76
C SER A 4 7.78 15.96 19.26
N GLU A 5 8.79 15.67 18.43
CA GLU A 5 8.65 15.69 16.96
C GLU A 5 7.79 14.53 16.45
N GLU A 6 8.01 13.32 16.98
CA GLU A 6 7.19 12.15 16.65
C GLU A 6 5.73 12.36 17.09
N GLU A 7 5.49 12.98 18.24
CA GLU A 7 4.13 13.34 18.69
C GLU A 7 3.48 14.37 17.76
N ALA A 8 4.20 15.43 17.37
CA ALA A 8 3.72 16.44 16.44
C ALA A 8 3.40 15.84 15.06
N TRP A 9 4.28 14.98 14.53
CA TRP A 9 4.05 14.22 13.30
C TRP A 9 2.80 13.35 13.40
N ASN A 10 2.64 12.62 14.50
CA ASN A 10 1.47 11.78 14.74
C ASN A 10 0.17 12.59 14.81
N ALA A 11 0.21 13.79 15.40
CA ALA A 11 -0.92 14.72 15.43
C ALA A 11 -1.26 15.24 14.02
N LEU A 12 -0.25 15.59 13.23
CA LEU A 12 -0.41 16.04 11.84
C LEU A 12 -1.03 14.95 10.96
N VAL A 13 -0.48 13.74 10.96
CA VAL A 13 -1.01 12.63 10.14
C VAL A 13 -2.46 12.30 10.52
N ASN A 14 -2.86 12.52 11.77
CA ASN A 14 -4.25 12.34 12.21
C ASN A 14 -5.19 13.45 11.70
N LYS A 15 -4.67 14.55 11.13
CA LYS A 15 -5.43 15.69 10.61
C LYS A 15 -5.37 15.87 9.10
N ILE A 16 -4.30 15.40 8.43
CA ILE A 16 -4.22 15.48 6.96
C ILE A 16 -5.33 14.65 6.30
N HIS A 17 -5.68 15.07 5.07
CA HIS A 17 -6.68 14.43 4.22
C HIS A 17 -6.33 12.95 3.97
N ASP A 18 -7.35 12.11 3.82
CA ASP A 18 -7.22 10.65 3.63
C ASP A 18 -6.39 10.27 2.38
N PHE A 19 -6.48 11.08 1.34
CA PHE A 19 -5.64 11.04 0.14
C PHE A 19 -4.14 11.09 0.47
N TYR A 20 -3.69 12.08 1.24
CA TYR A 20 -2.29 12.19 1.64
C TYR A 20 -1.85 11.06 2.59
N ARG A 21 -2.77 10.51 3.39
CA ARG A 21 -2.49 9.30 4.18
C ARG A 21 -2.27 8.08 3.28
N GLY A 22 -3.04 7.97 2.21
CA GLY A 22 -2.83 6.98 1.16
C GLY A 22 -1.44 7.08 0.55
N HIS A 23 -1.00 8.29 0.20
CA HIS A 23 0.39 8.50 -0.26
C HIS A 23 1.43 8.00 0.73
N LEU A 24 1.25 8.25 2.03
CA LEU A 24 2.16 7.71 3.05
C LEU A 24 2.15 6.17 3.07
N PHE A 25 0.97 5.57 3.00
CA PHE A 25 0.79 4.12 3.08
C PHE A 25 1.37 3.38 1.87
N PHE A 26 1.13 3.88 0.66
CA PHE A 26 1.50 3.21 -0.59
C PHE A 26 2.90 3.59 -1.12
N ARG A 27 3.53 4.66 -0.62
CA ARG A 27 4.87 5.09 -1.09
C ARG A 27 6.02 4.80 -0.13
N TYR A 28 5.80 4.86 1.18
CA TYR A 28 6.90 4.64 2.12
C TYR A 28 7.18 3.15 2.24
N PRO A 29 8.41 2.69 2.00
CA PRO A 29 8.68 1.26 1.91
C PRO A 29 8.80 0.59 3.26
N GLN A 30 9.23 1.33 4.27
CA GLN A 30 9.42 0.79 5.61
C GLN A 30 8.11 0.86 6.40
N PRO A 31 7.85 -0.11 7.29
CA PRO A 31 6.81 0.04 8.28
C PRO A 31 7.17 1.15 9.26
N GLY A 32 6.13 1.80 9.79
CA GLY A 32 6.24 2.79 10.85
C GLY A 32 6.77 2.25 12.16
N SER A 33 7.06 3.17 13.07
CA SER A 33 7.37 2.83 14.45
C SER A 33 6.11 2.61 15.30
N ARG A 34 6.23 1.79 16.35
CA ARG A 34 5.21 1.61 17.41
C ARG A 34 3.88 1.00 16.90
N ASN A 35 2.76 1.46 17.44
CA ASN A 35 1.41 0.89 17.29
C ASN A 35 0.68 1.29 15.99
N LYS A 36 1.37 1.93 15.03
CA LYS A 36 0.82 2.34 13.73
C LYS A 36 1.83 2.06 12.61
N SER A 37 2.00 0.78 12.31
CA SER A 37 2.95 0.27 11.32
C SER A 37 2.67 0.72 9.88
N TRP A 38 1.44 1.12 9.58
CA TRP A 38 1.03 1.50 8.23
C TRP A 38 1.63 2.82 7.74
N ARG A 39 1.93 3.76 8.63
CA ARG A 39 2.47 5.10 8.29
C ARG A 39 3.94 5.23 8.65
N PRO A 40 4.73 6.06 7.93
CA PRO A 40 6.12 6.31 8.31
C PRO A 40 6.22 7.07 9.65
N SER A 41 7.33 6.88 10.34
CA SER A 41 7.78 7.69 11.49
C SER A 41 8.36 9.03 11.04
N TRP A 42 8.48 9.99 11.96
CA TRP A 42 9.13 11.28 11.67
C TRP A 42 10.55 11.10 11.14
N LYS A 43 11.30 10.16 11.71
CA LYS A 43 12.66 9.83 11.26
C LYS A 43 12.67 9.38 9.79
N GLN A 44 11.76 8.51 9.39
CA GLN A 44 11.66 8.04 7.99
C GLN A 44 11.35 9.18 7.04
N ILE A 45 10.41 10.06 7.37
CA ILE A 45 10.11 11.27 6.57
C ILE A 45 11.37 12.10 6.33
N MET A 46 12.21 12.27 7.36
CA MET A 46 13.37 13.15 7.31
C MET A 46 14.62 12.51 6.69
N THR A 47 14.65 11.19 6.53
CA THR A 47 15.88 10.47 6.11
C THR A 47 15.68 9.65 4.85
N ASP A 48 14.48 9.17 4.57
CA ASP A 48 14.21 8.38 3.38
C ASP A 48 14.12 9.29 2.16
N VAL A 49 14.95 9.00 1.16
CA VAL A 49 14.78 9.57 -0.17
C VAL A 49 13.65 8.80 -0.83
N LEU A 50 12.48 9.44 -0.94
CA LEU A 50 11.40 8.86 -1.71
C LEU A 50 11.82 8.72 -3.18
N PRO A 51 11.34 7.66 -3.87
CA PRO A 51 11.44 7.60 -5.32
C PRO A 51 10.85 8.89 -5.92
N PRO A 52 11.37 9.38 -7.06
CA PRO A 52 10.79 10.53 -7.75
C PRO A 52 9.27 10.41 -7.80
N SER A 53 8.58 11.49 -7.45
CA SER A 53 7.14 11.59 -7.72
C SER A 53 6.94 11.23 -9.18
N LEU A 54 6.14 10.21 -9.45
CA LEU A 54 5.78 9.85 -10.82
C LEU A 54 4.74 10.82 -11.39
N SER A 55 4.94 12.10 -11.11
CA SER A 55 4.37 13.20 -11.85
C SER A 55 5.23 13.37 -13.10
N ASP A 56 5.07 12.43 -14.03
CA ASP A 56 5.01 12.88 -15.42
C ASP A 56 3.87 13.90 -15.43
N HIS A 57 4.20 15.12 -15.86
CA HIS A 57 3.24 16.20 -16.06
C HIS A 57 1.92 15.62 -16.62
N GLU A 58 0.78 15.99 -16.00
CA GLU A 58 -0.62 15.72 -16.42
C GLU A 58 -1.47 14.66 -15.69
N SER A 59 -0.96 13.89 -14.70
CA SER A 59 -1.79 12.83 -14.09
C SER A 59 -2.30 13.15 -12.68
N GLY A 60 -3.51 13.71 -12.57
CA GLY A 60 -4.29 13.80 -11.33
C GLY A 60 -4.82 12.45 -10.81
N GLY A 61 -4.03 11.37 -10.92
CA GLY A 61 -4.49 9.98 -11.01
C GLY A 61 -4.00 9.00 -9.95
N TRP A 62 -3.89 9.44 -8.71
CA TRP A 62 -3.52 8.56 -7.60
C TRP A 62 -4.75 8.21 -6.75
N ASN A 63 -5.33 7.01 -6.89
CA ASN A 63 -6.50 6.59 -6.11
C ASN A 63 -6.13 5.51 -5.07
N GLY A 64 -5.31 5.90 -4.09
CA GLY A 64 -5.15 5.15 -2.84
C GLY A 64 -5.58 6.04 -1.68
N THR A 65 -6.60 5.67 -0.92
CA THR A 65 -7.06 6.44 0.25
C THR A 65 -6.95 5.61 1.53
N VAL A 66 -6.38 6.20 2.56
CA VAL A 66 -6.39 5.63 3.92
C VAL A 66 -7.28 6.50 4.80
N LEU A 67 -8.41 5.93 5.19
CA LEU A 67 -9.42 6.58 6.02
C LEU A 67 -9.17 6.29 7.50
N CYS A 68 -9.76 7.14 8.34
CA CYS A 68 -9.71 7.01 9.78
C CYS A 68 -11.07 7.33 10.38
N THR A 69 -11.47 6.61 11.43
CA THR A 69 -12.72 6.87 12.20
C THR A 69 -12.77 8.29 12.78
N ARG A 70 -11.62 8.97 12.91
CA ARG A 70 -11.48 10.32 13.46
C ARG A 70 -11.63 11.44 12.41
N SER A 71 -11.82 11.08 11.14
CA SER A 71 -11.98 12.06 10.05
C SER A 71 -13.32 12.79 10.22
N HIS A 72 -13.33 14.11 10.09
CA HIS A 72 -14.58 14.88 10.14
C HIS A 72 -15.40 14.57 8.87
N GLY A 73 -16.71 14.36 9.02
CA GLY A 73 -17.61 14.06 7.89
C GLY A 73 -17.96 12.59 7.63
N MET A 74 -17.55 11.66 8.51
CA MET A 74 -17.94 10.24 8.38
C MET A 74 -19.45 10.04 8.57
N SER A 75 -20.07 9.30 7.64
CA SER A 75 -21.48 8.91 7.77
C SER A 75 -21.71 8.00 8.99
N VAL A 76 -22.92 8.02 9.54
CA VAL A 76 -23.32 7.17 10.67
C VAL A 76 -23.08 5.69 10.35
N PHE A 77 -23.29 5.27 9.09
CA PHE A 77 -23.05 3.91 8.63
C PHE A 77 -21.60 3.44 8.82
N THR A 78 -20.61 4.30 8.60
CA THR A 78 -19.21 3.90 8.75
C THR A 78 -18.77 3.84 10.22
N ARG A 79 -19.44 4.57 11.12
CA ARG A 79 -19.18 4.50 12.57
C ARG A 79 -19.57 3.15 13.19
N HIS A 80 -20.54 2.45 12.62
CA HIS A 80 -20.96 1.12 13.08
C HIS A 80 -20.11 -0.03 12.53
N ARG A 81 -19.37 0.20 11.42
CA ARG A 81 -18.54 -0.84 10.78
C ARG A 81 -17.18 -1.02 11.45
N PHE A 82 -16.64 0.02 12.08
CA PHE A 82 -15.29 0.01 12.66
C PHE A 82 -15.25 0.52 14.09
N PRO A 83 -14.45 -0.07 14.99
CA PRO A 83 -14.24 0.47 16.32
C PRO A 83 -13.70 1.91 16.27
N PRO A 84 -14.04 2.77 17.24
CA PRO A 84 -13.50 4.11 17.30
C PRO A 84 -11.97 4.08 17.45
N GLY A 85 -11.28 4.93 16.70
CA GLY A 85 -9.84 5.09 16.77
C GLY A 85 -9.01 4.19 15.85
N VAL A 86 -9.64 3.36 15.02
CA VAL A 86 -8.93 2.56 14.00
C VAL A 86 -8.77 3.32 12.68
N ASP A 87 -7.69 2.98 11.96
CA ASP A 87 -7.41 3.39 10.59
C ASP A 87 -7.73 2.23 9.64
N TRP A 88 -8.26 2.50 8.46
CA TRP A 88 -8.49 1.47 7.44
C TRP A 88 -8.18 1.98 6.03
N CYS A 89 -7.80 1.08 5.15
CA CYS A 89 -7.64 1.35 3.72
C CYS A 89 -8.83 0.77 2.95
N ASN A 90 -9.32 1.50 1.95
CA ASN A 90 -10.22 0.94 0.94
C ASN A 90 -9.40 0.64 -0.31
N GLY A 91 -9.59 -0.54 -0.90
CA GLY A 91 -8.97 -0.88 -2.17
C GLY A 91 -9.09 -2.35 -2.53
N PRO A 92 -8.55 -2.74 -3.70
CA PRO A 92 -8.42 -4.14 -4.08
C PRO A 92 -7.52 -4.89 -3.08
N CYS A 93 -7.99 -6.03 -2.58
CA CYS A 93 -7.26 -6.87 -1.64
C CYS A 93 -7.05 -8.26 -2.22
N ILE A 94 -5.86 -8.80 -2.03
CA ILE A 94 -5.51 -10.19 -2.35
C ILE A 94 -5.10 -10.86 -1.04
N ASP A 95 -5.74 -11.98 -0.72
CA ASP A 95 -5.55 -12.64 0.57
C ASP A 95 -4.16 -13.24 0.73
N SER A 96 -3.62 -13.83 -0.34
CA SER A 96 -2.30 -14.45 -0.36
C SER A 96 -1.66 -14.33 -1.74
N GLY A 97 -0.45 -13.80 -1.79
CA GLY A 97 0.42 -13.82 -2.95
C GLY A 97 1.87 -14.01 -2.52
N TYR A 98 2.58 -14.92 -3.18
CA TYR A 98 3.98 -15.21 -2.88
C TYR A 98 4.90 -14.23 -3.61
N VAL A 99 5.72 -13.51 -2.86
CA VAL A 99 6.66 -12.52 -3.39
C VAL A 99 8.07 -13.10 -3.38
N ARG A 100 8.80 -12.98 -4.49
CA ARG A 100 10.21 -13.42 -4.60
C ARG A 100 11.08 -12.47 -5.41
N GLY A 101 12.40 -12.57 -5.27
CA GLY A 101 13.36 -11.74 -5.99
C GLY A 101 13.57 -10.32 -5.44
N LEU A 102 12.84 -9.94 -4.39
CA LEU A 102 12.98 -8.63 -3.73
C LEU A 102 13.66 -8.71 -2.35
N SER A 103 14.33 -9.81 -2.02
CA SER A 103 14.95 -10.01 -0.69
C SER A 103 16.31 -9.32 -0.54
N LYS A 104 17.06 -9.18 -1.63
CA LYS A 104 18.38 -8.54 -1.65
C LYS A 104 18.30 -7.13 -2.23
N GLY A 105 19.23 -6.26 -1.83
CA GLY A 105 19.42 -4.94 -2.46
C GLY A 105 19.93 -5.08 -3.90
N SER A 106 19.70 -4.06 -4.73
CA SER A 106 20.32 -4.00 -6.06
C SER A 106 21.70 -3.35 -5.95
N LEU A 107 22.72 -3.97 -6.55
CA LEU A 107 24.07 -3.41 -6.64
C LEU A 107 24.16 -2.30 -7.70
N GLU A 108 23.29 -2.32 -8.71
CA GLU A 108 23.40 -1.50 -9.92
C GLU A 108 22.31 -0.42 -10.08
N GLY A 109 21.17 -0.51 -9.38
CA GLY A 109 19.96 0.20 -9.81
C GLY A 109 19.11 0.79 -8.69
N LYS A 110 18.56 1.98 -8.96
CA LYS A 110 17.59 2.71 -8.12
C LYS A 110 16.34 1.89 -7.78
N PHE A 111 16.06 0.82 -8.53
CA PHE A 111 14.94 -0.08 -8.33
C PHE A 111 15.37 -1.56 -8.36
N ARG A 112 14.54 -2.42 -7.76
CA ARG A 112 14.70 -3.87 -7.69
C ARG A 112 13.55 -4.55 -8.40
N GLN A 113 13.81 -5.68 -9.04
CA GLN A 113 12.83 -6.44 -9.78
C GLN A 113 12.59 -7.79 -9.10
N GLY A 114 11.35 -8.24 -9.13
CA GLY A 114 10.96 -9.53 -8.60
C GLY A 114 9.67 -10.02 -9.23
N GLU A 115 9.06 -10.99 -8.56
CA GLU A 115 7.85 -11.62 -9.05
C GLU A 115 6.81 -11.75 -7.94
N LEU A 116 5.56 -11.55 -8.32
CA LEU A 116 4.37 -11.88 -7.55
C LEU A 116 3.74 -13.13 -8.16
N VAL A 117 3.67 -14.20 -7.38
CA VAL A 117 3.03 -15.46 -7.77
C VAL A 117 1.69 -15.57 -7.05
N ILE A 118 0.62 -15.69 -7.82
CA ILE A 118 -0.75 -15.81 -7.31
C ILE A 118 -1.40 -17.06 -7.91
N GLU A 119 -2.19 -17.75 -7.09
CA GLU A 119 -3.06 -18.84 -7.54
C GLU A 119 -4.47 -18.30 -7.73
N ASP A 120 -5.10 -18.60 -8.88
CA ASP A 120 -6.47 -18.21 -9.14
C ASP A 120 -7.49 -19.18 -8.50
N ASN A 121 -8.78 -18.86 -8.65
CA ASN A 121 -9.85 -19.69 -8.11
C ASN A 121 -9.96 -21.10 -8.75
N MET A 122 -9.28 -21.34 -9.87
CA MET A 122 -9.19 -22.63 -10.55
C MET A 122 -7.90 -23.38 -10.18
N GLY A 123 -7.06 -22.83 -9.30
CA GLY A 123 -5.78 -23.41 -8.92
C GLY A 123 -4.64 -23.13 -9.93
N ALA A 124 -4.87 -22.33 -10.96
CA ALA A 124 -3.83 -22.00 -11.93
C ALA A 124 -2.91 -20.91 -11.37
N ARG A 125 -1.60 -21.11 -11.58
CA ARG A 125 -0.57 -20.18 -11.11
C ARG A 125 -0.30 -19.10 -12.13
N HIS A 126 -0.34 -17.85 -11.68
CA HIS A 126 -0.06 -16.65 -12.45
C HIS A 126 1.16 -15.94 -11.86
N ILE A 127 2.09 -15.53 -12.72
CA ILE A 127 3.31 -14.82 -12.32
C ILE A 127 3.24 -13.41 -12.90
N PHE A 128 3.45 -12.40 -12.06
CA PHE A 128 3.47 -10.99 -12.45
C PHE A 128 4.84 -10.38 -12.14
N LYS A 129 5.36 -9.60 -13.07
CA LYS A 129 6.60 -8.84 -12.84
C LYS A 129 6.30 -7.66 -11.92
N ILE A 130 7.10 -7.51 -10.87
CA ILE A 130 6.96 -6.43 -9.88
C ILE A 130 8.27 -5.66 -9.71
N VAL A 131 8.13 -4.39 -9.34
CA VAL A 131 9.26 -3.49 -9.12
C VAL A 131 9.15 -2.82 -7.75
N ALA A 132 10.26 -2.77 -7.02
CA ALA A 132 10.40 -1.96 -5.82
C ALA A 132 11.41 -0.85 -6.08
N ASP A 133 10.96 0.41 -6.07
CA ASP A 133 11.77 1.62 -6.30
C ASP A 133 12.53 2.09 -5.04
N HIS A 134 12.78 1.17 -4.12
CA HIS A 134 13.47 1.38 -2.85
C HIS A 134 14.38 0.20 -2.53
N GLN A 135 15.34 0.40 -1.62
CA GLN A 135 16.29 -0.64 -1.22
C GLN A 135 15.87 -1.42 0.04
N TYR A 136 14.79 -1.02 0.71
CA TYR A 136 14.29 -1.77 1.88
C TYR A 136 13.91 -3.22 1.48
N PRO A 137 14.53 -4.25 2.09
CA PRO A 137 14.38 -5.63 1.65
C PRO A 137 12.95 -6.14 1.88
N ILE A 138 12.50 -6.98 0.96
CA ILE A 138 11.21 -7.67 1.03
C ILE A 138 11.52 -9.16 1.04
N PRO A 139 11.44 -9.83 2.21
CA PRO A 139 11.69 -11.26 2.30
C PRO A 139 10.80 -12.06 1.35
N GLU A 140 11.28 -13.24 0.94
CA GLU A 140 10.47 -14.13 0.13
C GLU A 140 9.48 -14.86 1.02
N ASP A 141 8.19 -14.57 0.84
CA ASP A 141 7.12 -15.10 1.67
C ASP A 141 5.77 -14.87 0.97
N SER A 142 4.72 -15.50 1.50
CA SER A 142 3.35 -15.19 1.16
C SER A 142 2.84 -14.03 2.00
N TYR A 143 2.26 -13.04 1.34
CA TYR A 143 1.72 -11.84 1.97
C TYR A 143 0.26 -11.63 1.59
N SER A 144 -0.48 -10.93 2.44
CA SER A 144 -1.71 -10.28 2.02
C SER A 144 -1.35 -8.94 1.36
N LEU A 145 -2.13 -8.54 0.36
CA LEU A 145 -1.85 -7.34 -0.44
C LEU A 145 -3.05 -6.40 -0.43
N ILE A 146 -2.76 -5.10 -0.37
CA ILE A 146 -3.74 -4.01 -0.57
C ILE A 146 -3.23 -3.14 -1.70
N GLY A 147 -4.04 -2.98 -2.74
CA GLY A 147 -3.69 -2.26 -3.97
C GLY A 147 -4.30 -0.87 -4.01
N THR A 148 -3.71 0.01 -4.82
CA THR A 148 -4.41 1.21 -5.32
C THR A 148 -5.49 0.82 -6.32
N ASP A 149 -6.48 1.67 -6.51
CA ASP A 149 -7.44 1.49 -7.60
C ASP A 149 -6.67 1.43 -8.94
N PRO A 150 -6.86 0.36 -9.75
CA PRO A 150 -6.17 0.22 -11.03
C PRO A 150 -6.73 1.17 -12.12
N PHE A 151 -7.85 1.85 -11.88
CA PHE A 151 -8.50 2.72 -12.85
C PHE A 151 -8.19 4.21 -12.61
N TYR A 152 -7.82 4.90 -13.69
CA TYR A 152 -7.79 6.36 -13.74
C TYR A 152 -9.05 6.92 -14.42
N ASP A 153 -9.73 7.86 -13.72
CA ASP A 153 -10.86 8.66 -14.23
C ASP A 153 -12.08 7.85 -14.71
N LEU A 154 -13.15 8.53 -15.13
CA LEU A 154 -14.35 7.98 -15.77
C LEU A 154 -14.04 7.14 -17.02
N LYS A 155 -12.82 7.25 -17.58
CA LYS A 155 -12.36 6.54 -18.77
C LYS A 155 -11.76 5.15 -18.49
N ARG A 156 -11.64 4.73 -17.22
CA ARG A 156 -11.18 3.37 -16.80
C ARG A 156 -9.87 2.94 -17.46
N ILE A 157 -8.90 3.84 -17.56
CA ILE A 157 -7.59 3.51 -18.14
C ILE A 157 -6.75 2.81 -17.07
N PHE A 158 -6.22 1.63 -17.40
CA PHE A 158 -5.27 0.93 -16.54
C PHE A 158 -3.93 1.66 -16.53
N VAL A 159 -3.48 2.01 -15.34
CA VAL A 159 -2.15 2.59 -15.10
C VAL A 159 -1.31 1.61 -14.29
N LYS A 160 -0.08 2.02 -13.95
CA LYS A 160 0.73 1.34 -12.93
C LYS A 160 -0.06 1.21 -11.63
N GLN A 161 0.06 0.07 -10.96
CA GLN A 161 -0.63 -0.18 -9.69
C GLN A 161 0.38 -0.34 -8.56
N CYS A 162 0.17 0.39 -7.46
CA CYS A 162 0.96 0.24 -6.24
C CYS A 162 0.29 -0.78 -5.33
N TRP A 163 1.09 -1.62 -4.70
CA TRP A 163 0.64 -2.64 -3.75
C TRP A 163 1.40 -2.52 -2.44
N VAL A 164 0.68 -2.51 -1.33
CA VAL A 164 1.25 -2.69 0.00
C VAL A 164 1.13 -4.15 0.38
N ILE A 165 2.25 -4.76 0.78
CA ILE A 165 2.28 -6.11 1.32
C ILE A 165 2.30 -6.08 2.84
N GLY A 166 1.65 -7.05 3.44
CA GLY A 166 1.57 -7.15 4.89
C GLY A 166 1.15 -8.52 5.38
N LYS A 167 1.17 -8.68 6.70
CA LYS A 167 0.69 -9.88 7.39
C LYS A 167 -0.59 -9.53 8.16
N LYS A 168 -1.61 -10.38 8.05
CA LYS A 168 -2.81 -10.28 8.88
C LYS A 168 -2.47 -10.76 10.29
N LEU A 169 -2.67 -9.92 11.29
CA LEU A 169 -2.54 -10.24 12.70
C LEU A 169 -3.84 -10.88 13.23
N PRO A 170 -3.80 -11.58 14.38
CA PRO A 170 -4.99 -11.94 15.12
C PRO A 170 -5.89 -10.71 15.34
N GLY A 171 -7.18 -10.81 15.03
CA GLY A 171 -8.11 -9.66 15.02
C GLY A 171 -8.23 -8.94 13.67
N GLN A 172 -7.74 -9.54 12.58
CA GLN A 172 -7.89 -9.06 11.18
C GLN A 172 -7.18 -7.73 10.87
N MET A 173 -6.23 -7.29 11.70
CA MET A 173 -5.45 -6.08 11.44
C MET A 173 -4.32 -6.37 10.45
N PHE A 174 -4.17 -5.52 9.45
CA PHE A 174 -3.11 -5.60 8.46
C PHE A 174 -1.86 -4.88 8.95
N LYS A 175 -0.80 -5.65 9.21
CA LYS A 175 0.52 -5.12 9.55
C LYS A 175 1.35 -5.02 8.28
N LYS A 176 1.64 -3.78 7.89
CA LYS A 176 2.46 -3.47 6.72
C LYS A 176 3.87 -4.06 6.87
N VAL A 177 4.38 -4.61 5.76
CA VAL A 177 5.75 -5.08 5.61
C VAL A 177 6.51 -4.17 4.65
N SER A 178 5.98 -3.95 3.45
CA SER A 178 6.59 -3.05 2.46
C SER A 178 5.63 -2.73 1.30
N VAL A 179 6.15 -2.15 0.22
CA VAL A 179 5.39 -1.77 -0.98
C VAL A 179 6.12 -2.25 -2.25
N PHE A 180 5.37 -2.43 -3.34
CA PHE A 180 5.93 -2.59 -4.69
C PHE A 180 4.93 -2.08 -5.73
N GLN A 181 5.34 -2.11 -7.00
CA GLN A 181 4.52 -1.69 -8.13
C GLN A 181 4.44 -2.80 -9.20
N ILE A 182 3.30 -2.88 -9.89
CA ILE A 182 3.18 -3.50 -11.21
C ILE A 182 3.18 -2.33 -12.22
N PRO A 183 4.30 -2.09 -12.93
CA PRO A 183 4.45 -0.89 -13.77
C PRO A 183 3.76 -1.01 -15.13
N ASP A 184 3.54 -2.22 -15.62
CA ASP A 184 2.93 -2.49 -16.93
C ASP A 184 1.40 -2.53 -16.82
N SER A 185 0.72 -1.64 -17.55
CA SER A 185 -0.74 -1.55 -17.54
C SER A 185 -1.43 -2.79 -18.11
N HIS A 186 -0.79 -3.54 -19.01
CA HIS A 186 -1.32 -4.82 -19.51
C HIS A 186 -1.27 -5.90 -18.42
N GLU A 187 -0.23 -5.89 -17.57
CA GLU A 187 -0.15 -6.80 -16.43
C GLU A 187 -1.17 -6.44 -15.34
N VAL A 188 -1.41 -5.14 -15.10
CA VAL A 188 -2.49 -4.68 -14.21
C VAL A 188 -3.87 -5.09 -14.74
N GLN A 189 -4.10 -4.91 -16.04
CA GLN A 189 -5.33 -5.37 -16.69
C GLN A 189 -5.51 -6.88 -16.56
N ARG A 190 -4.44 -7.65 -16.79
CA ARG A 190 -4.44 -9.10 -16.64
C ARG A 190 -4.78 -9.52 -15.22
N LEU A 191 -4.13 -8.93 -14.20
CA LEU A 191 -4.42 -9.21 -12.80
C LEU A 191 -5.88 -8.91 -12.44
N ASN A 192 -6.39 -7.76 -12.88
CA ASN A 192 -7.79 -7.38 -12.67
C ASN A 192 -8.76 -8.36 -13.37
N GLY A 193 -8.40 -8.85 -14.55
CA GLY A 193 -9.18 -9.82 -15.32
C GLY A 193 -9.29 -11.21 -14.68
N LEU A 194 -8.39 -11.55 -13.75
CA LEU A 194 -8.48 -12.80 -12.98
C LEU A 194 -9.56 -12.74 -11.89
N CYS A 195 -10.08 -11.55 -11.56
CA CYS A 195 -11.08 -11.35 -10.51
C CYS A 195 -10.67 -11.89 -9.13
N ILE A 196 -9.37 -12.00 -8.85
CA ILE A 196 -8.82 -12.47 -7.57
C ILE A 196 -8.81 -11.35 -6.53
N ALA A 197 -8.59 -10.11 -6.97
CA ALA A 197 -8.57 -8.96 -6.08
C ALA A 197 -10.01 -8.53 -5.75
N VAL A 198 -10.35 -8.54 -4.46
CA VAL A 198 -11.67 -8.15 -3.96
C VAL A 198 -11.58 -6.78 -3.30
N ASN A 199 -12.47 -5.86 -3.67
CA ASN A 199 -12.55 -4.56 -3.01
C ASN A 199 -13.02 -4.74 -1.57
N ALA A 200 -12.16 -4.36 -0.62
CA ALA A 200 -12.43 -4.49 0.80
C ALA A 200 -11.99 -3.25 1.58
N SER A 201 -12.56 -3.10 2.78
CA SER A 201 -12.09 -2.15 3.77
C SER A 201 -11.22 -2.90 4.79
N THR A 202 -9.92 -2.65 4.77
CA THR A 202 -8.95 -3.38 5.60
C THR A 202 -8.44 -2.52 6.75
N ILE A 203 -8.63 -3.00 7.99
CA ILE A 203 -8.14 -2.33 9.20
C ILE A 203 -6.61 -2.40 9.23
N LEU A 204 -5.96 -1.27 9.48
CA LEU A 204 -4.51 -1.15 9.49
C LEU A 204 -3.96 -1.17 10.92
N ALA A 205 -2.80 -1.82 11.09
CA ALA A 205 -2.03 -1.85 12.34
C ALA A 205 -0.94 -0.78 12.41
#